data_AF-A0A2G6L4Z2-F1
#
_entry.id   AF-A0A2G6L4Z2-F1
#
_cell.length_a   1.000
_cell.length_b   1.000
_cell.length_c   1.000
_cell.angle_alpha   90.00
_cell.angle_beta   90.00
_cell.angle_gamma   90.00
#
_symmetry.space_group_name_H-M   'P 1'
#
loop_
_entity.id
_entity.type
_entity.pdbx_description
1 polymer ?
#
loop_
_entity_poly.entity_id
_entity_poly.type
_entity_poly.pdbx_seq_one_letter_code
_entity_poly.pdbx_strand_id
1 'polypeptide(L)'
;MAGIESAYRDVDVSHAVEIVPRVWWVGAIDQGILQSHAYLIEQGDNSALIDLGSKLTFSTTLRKINEVVSFDSIRYFICHHTAPYVAGALPLLEQ
;
A
#
# COMPACT_ATOMS: atom_id res chain seq x y z
N MET A 1 4.61 -20.04 17.28
CA MET A 1 4.01 -19.35 16.10
C MET A 1 2.56 -19.77 15.80
N ALA A 2 1.85 -20.48 16.70
CA ALA A 2 0.49 -20.95 16.45
C ALA A 2 -0.64 -19.89 16.60
N GLY A 3 -0.32 -18.67 17.05
CA GLY A 3 -1.32 -17.63 17.34
C GLY A 3 -1.63 -16.67 16.19
N ILE A 4 -0.75 -16.56 15.18
CA ILE A 4 -0.88 -15.56 14.10
C ILE A 4 -1.89 -16.06 13.04
N GLU A 5 -1.96 -17.37 12.80
CA GLU A 5 -2.79 -17.95 11.73
C GLU A 5 -4.31 -17.80 11.93
N SER A 6 -4.78 -17.52 13.15
CA SER A 6 -6.22 -17.42 13.42
C SER A 6 -6.78 -16.00 13.25
N ALA A 7 -5.94 -14.96 13.38
CA ALA A 7 -6.39 -13.57 13.37
C ALA A 7 -6.64 -13.00 11.97
N TYR A 8 -6.13 -13.66 10.92
CA TYR A 8 -6.16 -13.14 9.54
C TYR A 8 -6.89 -14.03 8.54
N ARG A 9 -7.58 -15.09 8.99
CA ARG A 9 -8.53 -15.81 8.13
C ARG A 9 -9.74 -14.89 7.99
N ASP A 10 -10.11 -14.56 6.75
CA ASP A 10 -11.28 -13.73 6.39
C ASP A 10 -11.10 -12.20 6.43
N VAL A 11 -9.87 -11.67 6.31
CA VAL A 11 -9.67 -10.22 6.12
C VAL A 11 -10.13 -9.79 4.73
N ASP A 12 -11.00 -8.78 4.66
CA ASP A 12 -11.41 -8.15 3.41
C ASP A 12 -10.28 -7.26 2.85
N VAL A 13 -9.53 -7.84 1.92
CA VAL A 13 -8.43 -7.19 1.21
C VAL A 13 -8.88 -6.25 0.10
N SER A 14 -10.19 -6.00 -0.07
CA SER A 14 -10.67 -4.95 -0.97
C SER A 14 -10.47 -3.54 -0.38
N HIS A 15 -10.30 -3.43 0.94
CA HIS A 15 -10.03 -2.21 1.69
C HIS A 15 -8.56 -2.11 2.14
N ALA A 16 -8.18 -0.96 2.71
CA ALA A 16 -6.96 -0.83 3.48
C ALA A 16 -7.04 -1.73 4.74
N VAL A 17 -5.96 -2.46 5.02
CA VAL A 17 -5.89 -3.40 6.14
C VAL A 17 -4.88 -2.91 7.15
N GLU A 18 -5.32 -2.53 8.34
CA GLU A 18 -4.41 -2.24 9.46
C GLU A 18 -3.77 -3.55 9.94
N ILE A 19 -2.47 -3.71 9.72
CA ILE A 19 -1.75 -4.94 10.08
C ILE A 19 -1.23 -4.91 11.52
N VAL A 20 -0.83 -3.71 11.96
CA VAL A 20 -0.49 -3.33 13.34
C VAL A 20 -0.84 -1.84 13.51
N PRO A 21 -0.97 -1.32 14.74
CA PRO A 21 -1.41 0.07 14.95
C PRO A 21 -0.68 1.07 14.04
N ARG A 22 -1.45 1.77 13.20
CA ARG A 22 -1.00 2.83 12.30
C ARG A 22 -0.08 2.38 11.16
N VAL A 23 -0.02 1.08 10.91
CA VAL A 23 0.66 0.49 9.75
C VAL A 23 -0.35 -0.29 8.95
N TRP A 24 -0.49 0.09 7.69
CA TRP A 24 -1.55 -0.35 6.82
C TRP A 24 -0.98 -1.05 5.60
N TRP A 25 -1.55 -2.20 5.23
CA TRP A 25 -1.39 -2.71 3.89
C TRP A 25 -2.40 -2.02 2.97
N VAL A 26 -1.88 -1.35 1.95
CA VAL A 26 -2.65 -0.58 0.95
C VAL A 26 -2.39 -1.10 -0.46
N GLY A 27 -1.75 -2.26 -0.59
CA GLY A 27 -1.48 -2.90 -1.88
C GLY A 27 -2.74 -3.39 -2.61
N ALA A 28 -2.52 -3.90 -3.81
CA ALA A 28 -3.55 -4.48 -4.63
C ALA A 28 -3.22 -5.94 -4.95
N ILE A 29 -4.25 -6.77 -4.97
CA ILE A 29 -4.14 -8.14 -5.47
C ILE A 29 -4.48 -8.10 -6.97
N ASP A 30 -3.56 -8.59 -7.79
CA ASP A 30 -3.78 -8.82 -9.21
C ASP A 30 -3.77 -10.33 -9.51
N GLN A 31 -4.29 -10.75 -10.65
CA GLN A 31 -4.24 -12.17 -11.07
C GLN A 31 -2.85 -12.58 -11.60
N GLY A 32 -1.92 -11.64 -11.71
CA GLY A 32 -0.54 -11.88 -12.15
C GLY A 32 0.34 -12.59 -11.12
N ILE A 33 1.49 -13.07 -11.59
CA ILE A 33 2.52 -13.73 -10.75
C ILE A 33 3.27 -12.70 -9.88
N LEU A 34 3.29 -11.43 -10.31
CA LEU A 34 3.98 -10.34 -9.62
C LEU A 34 2.97 -9.50 -8.85
N GLN A 35 2.85 -9.77 -7.57
CA GLN A 35 2.00 -9.00 -6.65
C GLN A 35 2.68 -7.71 -6.23
N SER A 36 1.87 -6.69 -5.95
CA SER A 36 2.35 -5.42 -5.43
C SER A 36 1.84 -5.19 -4.01
N HIS A 37 2.77 -5.20 -3.05
CA HIS A 37 2.46 -5.00 -1.65
C HIS A 37 2.93 -3.62 -1.20
N ALA A 38 2.05 -2.64 -1.33
CA ALA A 38 2.25 -1.30 -0.80
C ALA A 38 1.85 -1.24 0.68
N TYR A 39 2.60 -0.48 1.47
CA TYR A 39 2.32 -0.25 2.89
C TYR A 39 2.35 1.24 3.22
N LEU A 40 1.46 1.67 4.10
CA LEU A 40 1.38 3.03 4.59
C LEU A 40 1.70 3.05 6.09
N ILE A 41 2.67 3.86 6.47
CA ILE A 41 2.91 4.26 7.86
C ILE A 41 2.19 5.59 8.08
N GLU A 42 1.11 5.55 8.84
CA GLU A 42 0.25 6.69 9.11
C GLU A 42 0.85 7.57 10.22
N GLN A 43 1.19 8.81 9.88
CA GLN A 43 1.76 9.80 10.81
C GLN A 43 1.29 11.22 10.48
N GLY A 44 -0.03 11.44 10.50
CA GLY A 44 -0.61 12.75 10.16
C GLY A 44 -0.11 13.23 8.79
N ASP A 45 0.30 14.49 8.70
CA ASP A 45 0.88 15.14 7.51
C ASP A 45 2.34 14.72 7.19
N ASN A 46 2.87 13.74 7.92
CA ASN A 46 4.22 13.20 7.76
C ASN A 46 4.20 11.69 7.49
N SER A 47 3.12 11.18 6.89
CA SER A 47 2.97 9.76 6.59
C SER A 47 3.99 9.30 5.54
N ALA A 48 4.32 8.01 5.57
CA ALA A 48 5.27 7.39 4.64
C ALA A 48 4.59 6.26 3.86
N LEU A 49 4.68 6.33 2.53
CA LEU A 49 4.25 5.26 1.63
C LEU A 49 5.46 4.42 1.23
N ILE A 50 5.38 3.13 1.50
CA ILE A 50 6.37 2.12 1.15
C ILE A 50 5.82 1.33 -0.04
N ASP A 51 6.54 1.44 -1.15
CA ASP A 51 6.20 0.94 -2.48
C ASP A 51 4.88 1.54 -3.02
N LEU A 52 4.90 2.04 -4.25
CA LEU A 52 3.69 2.59 -4.89
C LEU A 52 2.94 1.53 -5.68
N GLY A 53 3.68 0.54 -6.14
CA GLY A 53 3.23 -0.50 -7.01
C GLY A 53 3.37 -0.20 -8.49
N SER A 54 2.57 -0.91 -9.28
CA SER A 54 2.57 -0.79 -10.73
C SER A 54 1.56 0.25 -11.20
N LYS A 55 1.73 0.75 -12.42
CA LYS A 55 0.73 1.62 -13.07
C LYS A 55 -0.66 0.98 -13.15
N LEU A 56 -0.72 -0.36 -13.26
CA LEU A 56 -1.98 -1.11 -13.35
C LEU A 56 -2.71 -1.18 -12.01
N THR A 57 -1.97 -1.19 -10.92
CA THR A 57 -2.51 -1.39 -9.56
C THR A 57 -2.64 -0.10 -8.78
N PHE A 58 -2.01 0.99 -9.23
CA PHE A 58 -1.91 2.24 -8.49
C PHE A 58 -3.27 2.88 -8.18
N SER A 59 -4.28 2.76 -9.03
CA SER A 59 -5.62 3.30 -8.74
C SER A 59 -6.25 2.64 -7.50
N THR A 60 -6.08 1.32 -7.35
CA THR A 60 -6.51 0.59 -6.15
C THR A 60 -5.70 1.01 -4.93
N THR A 61 -4.38 1.11 -5.07
CA THR A 61 -3.49 1.57 -3.99
C THR A 61 -3.87 2.98 -3.52
N LEU A 62 -4.07 3.91 -4.46
CA LEU A 62 -4.45 5.29 -4.19
C LEU A 62 -5.81 5.38 -3.48
N ARG A 63 -6.81 4.60 -3.91
CA ARG A 63 -8.09 4.53 -3.21
C ARG A 63 -7.90 4.10 -1.76
N LYS A 64 -7.15 3.01 -1.52
CA LYS A 64 -6.90 2.48 -0.17
C LYS A 64 -6.12 3.44 0.71
N ILE A 65 -5.13 4.16 0.15
CA ILE A 65 -4.44 5.23 0.88
C ILE A 65 -5.46 6.26 1.38
N ASN A 66 -6.36 6.72 0.50
CA ASN A 66 -7.39 7.71 0.82
C ASN A 66 -8.47 7.22 1.80
N GLU A 67 -8.57 5.92 2.06
CA GLU A 67 -9.40 5.38 3.15
C GLU A 67 -8.77 5.65 4.53
N VAL A 68 -7.45 5.85 4.59
CA VAL A 68 -6.67 6.03 5.83
C VAL A 68 -6.28 7.49 6.03
N VAL A 69 -5.65 8.11 5.02
CA VAL A 69 -5.19 9.50 5.05
C VAL A 69 -5.40 10.16 3.69
N SER A 70 -5.56 11.48 3.65
CA SER A 70 -5.45 12.22 2.38
C SER A 70 -4.09 11.92 1.73
N PHE A 71 -4.07 11.71 0.42
CA PHE A 71 -2.82 11.51 -0.32
C PHE A 71 -1.78 12.60 -0.05
N ASP A 72 -2.21 13.85 0.13
CA ASP A 72 -1.35 15.01 0.46
C ASP A 72 -0.62 14.87 1.81
N SER A 73 -1.04 13.93 2.65
CA SER A 73 -0.41 13.65 3.95
C SER A 73 0.82 12.75 3.83
N ILE A 74 1.10 12.21 2.64
CA ILE A 74 2.29 11.40 2.37
C ILE A 74 3.46 12.34 2.06
N ARG A 75 4.43 12.39 2.97
CA ARG A 75 5.66 13.18 2.81
C ARG A 75 6.81 12.35 2.23
N TYR A 76 6.80 11.05 2.48
CA TYR A 76 7.90 10.16 2.12
C TYR A 76 7.39 9.03 1.22
N PHE A 77 8.05 8.85 0.08
CA PHE A 77 7.88 7.70 -0.80
C PHE A 77 9.14 6.85 -0.74
N ILE A 78 9.02 5.61 -0.26
CA ILE A 78 10.12 4.67 -0.10
C ILE A 78 9.89 3.55 -1.10
N CYS A 79 10.75 3.39 -2.10
CA CYS A 79 10.68 2.27 -3.05
C CYS A 79 11.83 1.30 -2.78
N HIS A 80 11.55 0.04 -2.47
CA HIS A 80 12.58 -0.93 -2.15
C HIS A 80 13.54 -1.23 -3.32
N HIS A 81 13.03 -1.24 -4.55
CA HIS A 81 13.82 -1.43 -5.77
C HIS A 81 13.10 -0.88 -7.01
N THR A 82 13.79 -0.86 -8.15
CA THR A 82 13.32 -0.21 -9.38
C THR A 82 12.36 -1.04 -10.23
N ALA A 83 11.85 -2.16 -9.71
CA ALA A 83 11.00 -3.02 -10.54
C ALA A 83 9.65 -2.33 -10.82
N PRO A 84 9.02 -2.63 -11.98
CA PRO A 84 7.77 -2.00 -12.39
C PRO A 84 6.58 -2.28 -11.46
N TYR A 85 6.63 -3.31 -10.61
CA TYR A 85 5.60 -3.61 -9.61
C TYR A 85 5.88 -3.01 -8.21
N VAL A 86 6.95 -2.23 -8.08
CA VAL A 86 7.34 -1.52 -6.85
C VAL A 86 7.36 -0.01 -7.08
N ALA A 87 8.10 0.45 -8.08
CA ALA A 87 8.34 1.87 -8.38
C ALA A 87 7.67 2.34 -9.68
N GLY A 88 6.95 1.45 -10.38
CA GLY A 88 6.43 1.72 -11.72
C GLY A 88 5.37 2.83 -11.77
N ALA A 89 4.71 3.10 -10.64
CA ALA A 89 3.73 4.16 -10.50
C ALA A 89 4.32 5.54 -10.13
N LEU A 90 5.63 5.66 -9.85
CA LEU A 90 6.26 6.96 -9.55
C LEU A 90 5.94 8.08 -10.55
N PRO A 91 5.94 7.86 -11.89
CA PRO A 91 5.61 8.91 -12.84
C PRO A 91 4.15 9.40 -12.81
N LEU A 92 3.28 8.73 -12.04
CA LEU A 92 1.89 9.13 -11.85
C LEU A 92 1.73 10.13 -10.69
N LEU A 93 2.76 10.33 -9.86
CA LEU A 93 2.72 11.28 -8.75
C LEU A 93 2.73 12.74 -9.20
N GLU A 94 3.25 13.00 -10.40
CA GLU A 94 3.46 14.35 -10.93
C GLU A 94 2.33 14.79 -11.88
N GLN A 95 1.25 14.00 -12.00
CA GLN A 95 0.11 14.23 -12.90
C GLN A 95 -1.08 14.78 -12.15
#